data_AF-A0A8I0S1Y2-F1
#
_entry.id   AF-A0A8I0S1Y2-F1
#
_cell.length_a   1.000
_cell.length_b   1.000
_cell.length_c   1.000
_cell.angle_alpha   90.00
_cell.angle_beta   90.00
_cell.angle_gamma   90.00
#
_symmetry.space_group_name_H-M   'P 1'
#
loop_
_entity.id
_entity.type
_entity.pdbx_description
1 polymer ?
#
loop_
_entity_poly.entity_id
_entity_poly.type
_entity_poly.pdbx_seq_one_letter_code
_entity_poly.pdbx_strand_id
1 'polypeptide(L)'
;MFSQLSSLFKSLKETPEQLFLKEHALAFDKEHGAILKGIKLNELGFRLEYFSNRKLDHFDDLAKLFEISPQINEKIDLEIYSQRFVERLGNTEENLKEFKEMIKILNDYYVKFKRAK
;
A
#
# COMPACT_ATOMS: atom_id res chain seq x y z
N MET A 1 -35.23 -21.26 19.84
CA MET A 1 -35.02 -20.58 18.55
C MET A 1 -33.79 -19.65 18.52
N PHE A 2 -33.15 -19.33 19.66
CA PHE A 2 -31.86 -18.62 19.72
C PHE A 2 -30.64 -19.41 19.17
N SER A 3 -30.79 -20.71 18.89
CA SER A 3 -29.73 -21.56 18.34
C SER A 3 -29.50 -21.39 16.83
N GLN A 4 -30.42 -20.75 16.11
CA GLN A 4 -30.26 -20.45 14.67
C GLN A 4 -29.47 -19.17 14.41
N LEU A 5 -29.47 -18.23 15.36
CA LEU A 5 -28.66 -17.02 15.28
C LEU A 5 -27.18 -17.33 15.57
N SER A 6 -26.89 -18.21 16.54
CA SER A 6 -25.51 -18.59 16.87
C SER A 6 -24.82 -19.43 15.79
N SER A 7 -25.58 -20.17 14.97
CA SER A 7 -25.03 -20.89 13.81
C SER A 7 -24.67 -19.97 12.65
N LEU A 8 -25.34 -18.81 12.52
CA LEU A 8 -24.97 -17.79 11.53
C LEU A 8 -23.65 -17.09 11.91
N PHE A 9 -23.46 -16.77 13.20
CA PHE A 9 -22.21 -16.19 13.70
C PHE A 9 -21.02 -17.18 13.73
N LYS A 10 -21.25 -18.48 13.85
CA LYS A 10 -20.19 -19.51 13.72
C LYS A 10 -19.68 -19.70 12.29
N SER A 11 -20.40 -19.20 11.26
CA SER A 11 -20.06 -19.40 9.84
C SER A 11 -19.29 -18.24 9.20
N LEU A 12 -19.17 -17.09 9.85
CA LEU A 12 -18.42 -15.93 9.35
C LEU A 12 -16.94 -16.05 9.75
N LYS A 13 -16.24 -17.09 9.28
CA LYS A 13 -14.77 -17.03 9.29
C LYS A 13 -14.37 -15.90 8.35
N GLU A 14 -13.72 -14.85 8.88
CA GLU A 14 -13.15 -13.76 8.08
C GLU A 14 -12.33 -14.38 6.93
N THR A 15 -12.58 -13.93 5.70
CA THR A 15 -11.82 -14.41 4.55
C THR A 15 -10.35 -14.04 4.70
N PRO A 16 -9.41 -14.76 4.04
CA PRO A 16 -8.00 -14.39 4.06
C PRO A 16 -7.74 -12.94 3.62
N GLU A 17 -8.53 -12.43 2.67
CA GLU A 17 -8.47 -11.03 2.23
C GLU A 17 -8.90 -10.06 3.34
N GLN A 18 -10.01 -10.34 4.04
CA GLN A 18 -10.46 -9.52 5.17
C GLN A 18 -9.48 -9.53 6.34
N LEU A 19 -8.87 -10.67 6.64
CA LEU A 19 -7.84 -10.78 7.66
C LEU A 19 -6.62 -9.93 7.32
N PHE A 20 -6.15 -9.99 6.07
CA PHE A 20 -5.04 -9.17 5.60
C PHE A 20 -5.34 -7.67 5.70
N LEU A 21 -6.52 -7.24 5.24
CA LEU A 21 -6.94 -5.83 5.32
C LEU A 21 -6.96 -5.34 6.78
N LYS A 22 -7.47 -6.16 7.70
CA LYS A 22 -7.53 -5.84 9.14
C LYS A 22 -6.15 -5.82 9.79
N GLU A 23 -5.30 -6.81 9.51
CA GLU A 23 -3.93 -6.92 10.04
C GLU A 23 -3.09 -5.69 9.69
N HIS A 24 -3.18 -5.25 8.43
CA HIS A 24 -2.42 -4.10 7.95
C HIS A 24 -3.13 -2.75 8.17
N ALA A 25 -4.37 -2.75 8.67
CA ALA A 25 -5.26 -1.58 8.69
C ALA A 25 -5.33 -0.89 7.30
N LEU A 26 -5.47 -1.72 6.26
CA LEU A 26 -5.60 -1.31 4.88
C LEU A 26 -7.08 -1.23 4.51
N ALA A 27 -7.48 -0.10 3.94
CA ALA A 27 -8.79 0.13 3.38
C ALA A 27 -8.67 0.79 2.01
N PHE A 28 -9.73 0.69 1.20
CA PHE A 28 -9.84 1.38 -0.08
C PHE A 28 -11.12 2.18 -0.09
N ASP A 29 -10.99 3.47 -0.35
CA ASP A 29 -12.10 4.42 -0.43
C ASP A 29 -12.23 4.99 -1.86
N LYS A 30 -13.45 5.32 -2.28
CA LYS A 30 -13.69 5.83 -3.63
C LYS A 30 -13.19 7.26 -3.83
N GLU A 31 -13.18 8.08 -2.78
CA GLU A 31 -12.74 9.48 -2.85
C GLU A 31 -11.24 9.60 -2.57
N HIS A 32 -10.73 8.80 -1.64
CA HIS A 32 -9.36 8.95 -1.12
C HIS A 32 -8.38 7.87 -1.58
N GLY A 33 -8.86 6.82 -2.25
CA GLY A 33 -8.04 5.70 -2.72
C GLY A 33 -7.58 4.77 -1.59
N ALA A 34 -6.35 4.26 -1.70
CA ALA A 34 -5.75 3.41 -0.67
C ALA A 34 -5.46 4.17 0.64
N ILE A 35 -5.97 3.65 1.75
CA ILE A 35 -5.77 4.16 3.11
C ILE A 35 -5.06 3.09 3.93
N LEU A 36 -3.87 3.38 4.46
CA LEU A 36 -3.08 2.44 5.23
C LEU A 36 -2.77 3.01 6.62
N LYS A 37 -3.23 2.33 7.68
CA LYS A 37 -3.09 2.79 9.07
C LYS A 37 -3.62 4.23 9.28
N GLY A 38 -4.68 4.59 8.56
CA GLY A 38 -5.28 5.94 8.59
C GLY A 38 -4.61 6.97 7.67
N ILE A 39 -3.50 6.64 7.03
CA ILE A 39 -2.80 7.51 6.08
C ILE A 39 -3.43 7.35 4.69
N LYS A 40 -3.91 8.45 4.10
CA LYS A 40 -4.40 8.49 2.72
C LYS A 40 -3.20 8.49 1.78
N LEU A 41 -2.90 7.35 1.16
CA LEU A 41 -1.64 7.18 0.44
C LEU A 41 -1.50 8.11 -0.76
N ASN A 42 -2.60 8.49 -1.40
CA ASN A 42 -2.60 9.44 -2.51
C ASN A 42 -2.12 10.85 -2.12
N GLU A 43 -2.09 11.21 -0.83
CA GLU A 43 -1.44 12.45 -0.36
C GLU A 43 0.10 12.41 -0.52
N LEU A 44 0.67 11.20 -0.66
CA LEU A 44 2.09 11.00 -0.98
C LEU A 44 2.37 10.94 -2.49
N GLY A 45 1.39 11.32 -3.32
CA GLY A 45 1.45 11.21 -4.79
C GLY A 45 2.67 11.89 -5.42
N PHE A 46 3.09 13.06 -4.92
CA PHE A 46 4.30 13.73 -5.42
C PHE A 46 5.59 12.92 -5.17
N ARG A 47 5.68 12.20 -4.04
CA ARG A 47 6.81 11.31 -3.75
C ARG A 47 6.77 10.09 -4.68
N LEU A 48 5.59 9.53 -4.91
CA LEU A 48 5.38 8.44 -5.85
C LEU A 48 5.74 8.84 -7.29
N GLU A 49 5.30 10.01 -7.75
CA GLU A 49 5.61 10.56 -9.08
C GLU A 49 7.11 10.69 -9.30
N TYR A 50 7.82 11.22 -8.31
CA TYR A 50 9.26 11.37 -8.39
C TYR A 50 9.99 10.02 -8.50
N PHE A 51 9.68 9.07 -7.62
CA PHE A 51 10.34 7.76 -7.66
C PHE A 51 9.91 6.90 -8.85
N SER A 52 8.67 7.05 -9.33
CA SER A 52 8.17 6.33 -10.50
C SER A 52 8.74 6.84 -11.84
N ASN A 53 9.48 7.96 -11.85
CA ASN A 53 9.83 8.70 -13.08
C ASN A 53 8.57 9.19 -13.81
N ARG A 54 7.62 9.78 -13.07
CA ARG A 54 6.36 10.34 -13.58
C ARG A 54 5.43 9.31 -14.23
N LYS A 55 5.64 8.03 -13.94
CA LYS A 55 4.83 6.93 -14.48
C LYS A 55 3.59 6.66 -13.63
N LEU A 56 3.60 7.11 -12.38
CA LEU A 56 2.53 6.87 -11.41
C LEU A 56 2.56 7.97 -10.34
N ASP A 57 1.41 8.56 -10.06
CA ASP A 57 1.20 9.63 -9.08
C ASP A 57 0.09 9.28 -8.06
N HIS A 58 -0.59 8.14 -8.22
CA HIS A 58 -1.61 7.61 -7.32
C HIS A 58 -1.35 6.11 -7.02
N PHE A 59 -1.78 5.64 -5.84
CA PHE A 59 -1.58 4.27 -5.39
C PHE A 59 -2.68 3.29 -5.82
N ASP A 60 -3.72 3.78 -6.51
CA ASP A 60 -4.92 3.00 -6.81
C ASP A 60 -4.71 1.99 -7.94
N ASP A 61 -3.77 2.26 -8.86
CA ASP A 61 -3.36 1.29 -9.87
C ASP A 61 -2.35 0.30 -9.28
N LEU A 62 -2.88 -0.68 -8.54
CA LEU A 62 -2.09 -1.72 -7.89
C LEU A 62 -1.27 -2.56 -8.86
N ALA A 63 -1.78 -2.78 -10.08
CA ALA A 63 -1.06 -3.54 -11.10
C ALA A 63 0.14 -2.74 -11.60
N LYS A 64 -0.04 -1.46 -11.89
CA LYS A 64 1.05 -0.59 -12.31
C LYS A 64 2.05 -0.35 -11.19
N LEU A 65 1.57 -0.15 -9.95
CA LEU A 65 2.43 -0.02 -8.77
C LEU A 65 3.33 -1.26 -8.64
N PHE A 66 2.76 -2.46 -8.74
CA PHE A 66 3.52 -3.71 -8.69
C PHE A 66 4.57 -3.80 -9.80
N GLU A 67 4.20 -3.46 -11.04
CA GLU A 67 5.11 -3.45 -12.21
C GLU A 67 6.32 -2.55 -11.99
N ILE A 68 6.12 -1.33 -11.48
CA ILE A 68 7.17 -0.31 -11.37
C ILE A 68 7.89 -0.30 -10.02
N SER A 69 7.40 -1.05 -9.03
CA SER A 69 7.96 -1.08 -7.67
C SER A 69 9.45 -1.40 -7.59
N PRO A 70 10.03 -2.30 -8.42
CA PRO A 70 11.48 -2.50 -8.43
C PRO A 70 12.27 -1.22 -8.72
N GLN A 71 11.84 -0.43 -9.71
CA GLN A 71 12.46 0.85 -10.07
C GLN A 71 12.31 1.89 -8.94
N ILE A 72 11.15 1.93 -8.29
CA ILE A 72 10.93 2.82 -7.14
C ILE A 72 11.87 2.45 -5.99
N ASN A 73 11.92 1.16 -5.63
CA ASN A 73 12.76 0.67 -4.54
C ASN A 73 14.25 0.95 -4.78
N GLU A 74 14.74 0.71 -5.99
CA GLU A 74 16.13 0.97 -6.36
C GLU A 74 16.50 2.45 -6.14
N LYS A 75 15.66 3.38 -6.59
CA LYS A 75 15.89 4.81 -6.38
C LYS A 75 15.86 5.22 -4.91
N ILE A 76 14.93 4.66 -4.14
CA ILE A 76 14.87 4.91 -2.70
C ILE A 76 16.15 4.41 -2.03
N ASP A 77 16.61 3.21 -2.40
CA ASP A 77 17.84 2.63 -1.87
C ASP A 77 19.08 3.47 -2.23
N LEU A 78 19.12 4.05 -3.42
CA LEU A 78 20.17 5.00 -3.82
C LEU A 78 20.13 6.30 -2.99
N GLU A 79 18.95 6.87 -2.71
CA GLU A 79 18.84 8.04 -1.84
C GLU A 79 19.28 7.74 -0.41
N ILE A 80 18.85 6.61 0.16
CA ILE A 80 19.27 6.17 1.49
C ILE A 80 20.77 5.91 1.53
N TYR A 81 21.33 5.19 0.55
CA TYR A 81 22.75 4.87 0.51
C TYR A 81 23.62 6.13 0.38
N SER A 82 23.22 7.06 -0.50
CA SER A 82 23.97 8.29 -0.72
C SER A 82 23.78 9.35 0.37
N GLN A 83 22.76 9.20 1.22
CA GLN A 83 22.33 10.19 2.22
C GLN A 83 22.05 11.58 1.60
N ARG A 84 21.68 11.60 0.32
CA ARG A 84 21.32 12.82 -0.42
C ARG A 84 19.82 12.83 -0.68
N PHE A 85 19.08 13.30 0.32
CA PHE A 85 17.62 13.32 0.27
C PHE A 85 17.10 14.51 -0.52
N VAL A 86 15.99 14.30 -1.23
CA VAL A 86 15.30 15.36 -1.95
C VAL A 86 14.53 16.25 -0.98
N GLU A 87 15.07 17.44 -0.73
CA GLU A 87 14.52 18.41 0.24
C GLU A 87 13.05 18.79 -0.06
N ARG A 88 12.70 19.02 -1.33
CA ARG A 88 11.33 19.40 -1.72
C ARG A 88 10.27 18.32 -1.41
N LEU A 89 10.68 17.07 -1.19
CA LEU A 89 9.79 15.96 -0.82
C LEU A 89 9.82 15.67 0.69
N GLY A 90 10.62 16.44 1.45
CA GLY A 90 10.87 16.21 2.87
C GLY A 90 11.40 14.81 3.15
N ASN A 91 12.18 14.23 2.23
CA ASN A 91 12.66 12.85 2.37
C ASN A 91 13.63 12.74 3.56
N THR A 92 13.46 11.68 4.34
CA THR A 92 14.41 11.23 5.36
C THR A 92 14.56 9.73 5.23
N GLU A 93 15.61 9.15 5.81
CA GLU A 93 15.80 7.70 5.77
C GLU A 93 14.59 6.95 6.34
N GLU A 94 14.02 7.44 7.45
CA GLU A 94 12.88 6.85 8.14
C GLU A 94 11.64 6.85 7.25
N ASN A 95 11.27 8.01 6.69
CA ASN A 95 10.05 8.08 5.88
C ASN A 95 10.18 7.34 4.54
N LEU A 96 11.40 7.19 4.02
CA LEU A 96 11.66 6.39 2.84
C LEU A 96 11.55 4.88 3.14
N LYS A 97 12.00 4.42 4.31
CA LYS A 97 11.77 3.04 4.77
C LYS A 97 10.28 2.77 4.98
N GLU A 98 9.57 3.71 5.60
CA GLU A 98 8.11 3.62 5.75
C GLU A 98 7.42 3.56 4.38
N PHE A 99 7.81 4.43 3.44
CA PHE A 99 7.27 4.46 2.09
C PHE A 99 7.47 3.11 1.35
N LYS A 100 8.65 2.49 1.47
CA LYS A 100 8.90 1.15 0.93
C LYS A 100 7.97 0.10 1.55
N GLU A 101 7.74 0.15 2.85
CA GLU A 101 6.83 -0.79 3.51
C GLU A 101 5.37 -0.59 3.06
N MET A 102 4.92 0.66 2.87
CA MET A 102 3.58 0.94 2.32
C MET A 102 3.40 0.33 0.94
N ILE A 103 4.37 0.54 0.03
CA ILE A 103 4.37 -0.04 -1.32
C ILE A 103 4.37 -1.56 -1.25
N LYS A 104 5.19 -2.16 -0.39
CA LYS A 104 5.26 -3.60 -0.19
C LYS A 104 3.92 -4.18 0.25
N ILE A 105 3.24 -3.58 1.22
CA ILE A 105 1.91 -4.03 1.69
C ILE A 105 0.89 -3.99 0.54
N LEU A 106 0.88 -2.93 -0.26
CA LEU A 106 -0.02 -2.84 -1.42
C LEU A 106 0.30 -3.88 -2.49
N ASN A 107 1.58 -4.13 -2.76
CA ASN A 107 2.02 -5.17 -3.70
C ASN A 107 1.67 -6.58 -3.20
N ASP A 108 1.86 -6.84 -1.91
CA ASP A 108 1.49 -8.11 -1.28
C ASP A 108 -0.02 -8.32 -1.37
N TYR A 109 -0.80 -7.28 -1.12
CA TYR A 109 -2.26 -7.31 -1.31
C TYR A 109 -2.63 -7.64 -2.75
N TYR A 110 -2.02 -6.93 -3.71
CA TYR A 110 -2.24 -7.16 -5.14
C TYR A 110 -1.94 -8.61 -5.52
N VAL A 111 -0.74 -9.10 -5.20
CA VAL A 111 -0.31 -10.46 -5.56
C VAL A 111 -1.18 -11.53 -4.91
N LYS A 112 -1.55 -11.37 -3.64
CA LYS A 112 -2.32 -12.39 -2.91
C LYS A 112 -3.80 -12.43 -3.28
N PHE A 113 -4.41 -11.29 -3.65
CA PHE A 113 -5.88 -11.19 -3.72
C PHE A 113 -6.43 -10.61 -5.02
N LYS A 114 -5.62 -9.92 -5.84
CA LYS A 114 -6.07 -9.24 -7.07
C LYS A 114 -5.41 -9.75 -8.35
N ARG A 115 -4.14 -10.18 -8.29
CA ARG A 115 -3.37 -10.68 -9.45
C ARG A 115 -3.90 -12.06 -9.83
N ALA A 116 -4.58 -12.14 -10.97
CA ALA A 116 -5.32 -13.31 -11.47
C ALA A 116 -6.63 -13.65 -10.71
N LYS A 117 -7.40 -12.60 -10.39
CA LYS A 117 -8.87 -12.62 -10.57
C LYS A 117 -9.21 -12.13 -11.98
#